data_AF-A0A7S3J7T8-F1
#
_entry.id   AF-A0A7S3J7T8-F1
#
_cell.length_a   1.000
_cell.length_b   1.000
_cell.length_c   1.000
_cell.angle_alpha   90.00
_cell.angle_beta   90.00
_cell.angle_gamma   90.00
#
_symmetry.space_group_name_H-M   'P 1'
#
loop_
_entity.id
_entity.type
_entity.pdbx_description
1 polymer ?
#
loop_
_entity_poly.entity_id
_entity_poly.type
_entity_poly.pdbx_seq_one_letter_code
_entity_poly.pdbx_strand_id
1 'polypeptide(L)'
;LLMLYFLPGYQMVSGIADNHPSIDRIIVAFVCYFFGLFLMMGSDIQKYYTLKYRPKKLISTGFFKLTRNPNYLGEVLIYNSFAIIVNRWEFWGVLAFVYLTLFVIRMLTKDLSLRQKDGWKEYDSYM
;
A
#
# COMPACT_ATOMS: atom_id res chain seq x y z
N LEU A 1 -2.88 -7.94 -15.01
CA LEU A 1 -2.74 -6.95 -13.92
C LEU A 1 -1.67 -7.35 -12.91
N LEU A 2 -1.82 -8.49 -12.21
CA LEU A 2 -0.78 -9.01 -11.28
C LEU A 2 0.59 -9.21 -11.97
N MET A 3 0.59 -9.59 -13.25
CA MET A 3 1.80 -9.73 -14.06
C MET A 3 2.61 -8.42 -14.17
N LEU A 4 1.97 -7.25 -14.06
CA LEU A 4 2.66 -5.95 -14.17
C LEU A 4 3.62 -5.70 -12.99
N TYR A 5 3.39 -6.35 -11.84
CA TYR A 5 4.29 -6.27 -10.69
C TYR A 5 5.60 -7.04 -10.86
N PHE A 6 5.71 -7.92 -11.87
CA PHE A 6 6.96 -8.61 -12.20
C PHE A 6 7.88 -7.77 -13.07
N LEU A 7 7.41 -6.63 -13.61
CA LEU A 7 8.22 -5.73 -14.43
C LEU A 7 9.55 -5.30 -13.76
N PRO A 8 9.60 -4.87 -12.47
CA PRO A 8 10.87 -4.53 -11.83
C PRO A 8 11.79 -5.74 -11.70
N GLY A 9 11.25 -6.93 -11.42
CA GLY A 9 12.03 -8.17 -11.39
C GLY A 9 12.63 -8.51 -12.75
N TYR A 10 11.85 -8.37 -13.82
CA TYR A 10 12.35 -8.51 -15.19
C TYR A 10 13.43 -7.48 -15.52
N GLN A 11 13.23 -6.20 -15.19
CA GLN A 11 14.21 -5.13 -15.42
C GLN A 11 15.53 -5.44 -14.71
N MET A 12 15.46 -5.96 -13.49
CA MET A 12 16.64 -6.33 -12.71
C MET A 12 17.37 -7.55 -13.30
N VAL A 13 16.65 -8.63 -13.64
CA VAL A 13 17.25 -9.87 -14.17
C VAL A 13 17.78 -9.69 -15.60
N SER A 14 17.11 -8.88 -16.42
CA SER A 14 17.55 -8.59 -17.79
C SER A 14 18.76 -7.64 -17.86
N GLY A 15 19.18 -7.07 -16.74
CA GLY A 15 20.28 -6.09 -16.67
C GLY A 15 19.91 -4.70 -17.21
N ILE A 16 18.64 -4.47 -17.51
CA ILE A 16 18.10 -3.20 -18.03
C ILE A 16 17.92 -2.16 -16.91
N ALA A 17 17.77 -2.60 -15.66
CA ALA A 17 17.75 -1.74 -14.48
C ALA A 17 19.11 -1.04 -14.25
N ASP A 18 19.12 -0.08 -13.34
CA ASP A 18 20.38 0.51 -12.87
C ASP A 18 21.18 -0.53 -12.06
N ASN A 19 22.34 -0.93 -12.60
CA ASN A 19 23.20 -1.96 -12.01
C ASN A 19 24.19 -1.39 -10.97
N HIS A 20 24.24 -0.06 -10.79
CA HIS A 20 25.13 0.60 -9.84
C HIS A 20 24.37 1.65 -9.00
N PRO A 21 23.33 1.25 -8.25
CA PRO A 21 22.57 2.18 -7.43
C PRO A 21 23.45 2.82 -6.34
N SER A 22 23.29 4.13 -6.12
CA SER A 22 23.98 4.82 -5.04
C SER A 22 23.54 4.30 -3.66
N ILE A 23 24.41 4.44 -2.66
CA ILE A 23 24.11 4.05 -1.27
C ILE A 23 22.84 4.76 -0.77
N ASP A 24 22.70 6.05 -1.04
CA ASP A 24 21.51 6.83 -0.64
C ASP A 24 20.23 6.24 -1.23
N ARG A 25 20.26 5.83 -2.50
CA ARG A 25 19.11 5.20 -3.15
C ARG A 25 18.75 3.87 -2.51
N ILE A 26 19.76 3.05 -2.19
CA ILE A 26 19.56 1.77 -1.50
C ILE A 26 18.93 2.01 -0.12
N ILE A 27 19.43 3.00 0.64
CA ILE A 27 18.90 3.36 1.96
C ILE A 27 17.43 3.80 1.83
N VAL A 28 17.11 4.70 0.91
CA VAL A 28 15.74 5.17 0.71
C VAL A 28 14.82 4.01 0.32
N ALA A 29 15.21 3.18 -0.64
CA ALA A 29 14.43 2.01 -1.04
C ALA A 29 14.21 1.06 0.15
N PHE A 30 15.26 0.77 0.93
CA PHE A 30 15.15 -0.10 2.11
C PHE A 30 14.20 0.47 3.16
N VAL A 31 14.31 1.76 3.48
CA VAL A 31 13.43 2.43 4.43
C VAL A 31 11.98 2.37 3.95
N CYS A 32 11.71 2.71 2.69
CA CYS A 32 10.38 2.58 2.10
C CYS A 32 9.85 1.15 2.18
N TYR A 33 10.66 0.16 1.83
CA TYR A 33 10.27 -1.25 1.88
C TYR A 33 9.94 -1.69 3.30
N PHE A 34 10.81 -1.40 4.26
CA PHE A 34 10.66 -1.81 5.66
C PHE A 34 9.41 -1.21 6.30
N PHE A 35 9.23 0.11 6.21
CA PHE A 35 8.04 0.77 6.75
C PHE A 35 6.78 0.39 5.96
N GLY A 36 6.89 0.18 4.65
CA GLY A 36 5.79 -0.30 3.83
C GLY A 36 5.30 -1.67 4.28
N LEU A 37 6.22 -2.62 4.50
CA LEU A 37 5.93 -3.95 5.01
C LEU A 37 5.31 -3.90 6.41
N PHE A 38 5.89 -3.08 7.31
CA PHE A 38 5.36 -2.89 8.66
C PHE A 38 3.91 -2.36 8.66
N LEU A 39 3.62 -1.33 7.86
CA LEU A 39 2.27 -0.77 7.74
C LEU A 39 1.30 -1.75 7.11
N MET A 40 1.67 -2.39 6.00
CA MET A 40 0.82 -3.34 5.28
C MET A 40 0.48 -4.53 6.17
N MET A 41 1.49 -5.25 6.66
CA MET A 41 1.28 -6.46 7.47
C MET A 41 0.65 -6.12 8.81
N GLY A 42 1.15 -5.09 9.50
CA GLY A 42 0.66 -4.69 10.81
C GLY A 42 -0.82 -4.30 10.78
N SER A 43 -1.23 -3.50 9.79
CA SER A 43 -2.62 -3.09 9.65
C SER A 43 -3.54 -4.25 9.22
N ASP A 44 -3.09 -5.15 8.35
CA ASP A 44 -3.90 -6.31 7.96
C ASP A 44 -4.07 -7.31 9.11
N ILE A 45 -3.02 -7.56 9.90
CA ILE A 45 -3.11 -8.37 11.11
C ILE A 45 -4.08 -7.75 12.11
N GLN A 46 -3.95 -6.45 12.39
CA GLN A 46 -4.87 -5.74 13.30
C GLN A 46 -6.31 -5.84 12.79
N LYS A 47 -6.54 -5.60 11.49
CA LYS A 47 -7.87 -5.66 10.86
C LYS A 47 -8.46 -7.06 10.97
N TYR A 48 -7.70 -8.10 10.64
CA TYR A 48 -8.13 -9.49 10.68
C TYR A 48 -8.59 -9.88 12.08
N TYR A 49 -7.72 -9.71 13.10
CA TYR A 49 -8.07 -10.12 14.45
C TYR A 49 -9.17 -9.26 15.07
N THR A 50 -9.20 -7.95 14.77
CA THR A 50 -10.30 -7.08 15.24
C THR A 50 -11.64 -7.56 14.70
N LEU A 51 -11.74 -7.85 13.40
CA LEU A 51 -13.00 -8.29 12.79
C LEU A 51 -13.35 -9.74 13.13
N LYS A 52 -12.36 -10.60 13.40
CA LYS A 52 -12.57 -11.96 13.89
C LYS A 52 -13.30 -11.98 15.24
N TYR A 53 -12.88 -11.11 16.17
CA TYR A 53 -13.47 -11.06 17.52
C TYR A 53 -14.57 -10.01 17.68
N ARG A 54 -14.68 -9.03 16.77
CA ARG A 54 -15.70 -7.98 16.75
C ARG A 54 -16.22 -7.78 15.32
N PRO A 55 -17.04 -8.72 14.81
CA PRO A 55 -17.50 -8.70 13.44
C PRO A 55 -18.30 -7.42 13.14
N LYS A 56 -18.23 -6.97 11.88
CA LYS A 56 -18.94 -5.78 11.36
C LYS A 56 -18.61 -4.43 12.01
N LYS A 57 -17.71 -4.37 12.99
CA LYS A 57 -17.33 -3.11 13.66
C LYS A 57 -16.44 -2.20 12.78
N LEU A 58 -16.57 -0.89 12.96
CA LEU A 58 -15.67 0.12 12.41
C LEU A 58 -14.39 0.23 13.27
N ILE A 59 -13.22 0.31 12.63
CA ILE A 59 -11.91 0.30 13.31
C ILE A 59 -11.31 1.71 13.23
N SER A 60 -11.18 2.38 14.36
CA SER A 60 -10.65 3.75 14.50
C SER A 60 -9.41 3.83 15.41
N THR A 61 -8.80 2.70 15.75
CA THR A 61 -7.64 2.62 16.65
C THR A 61 -6.42 2.04 15.95
N GLY A 62 -5.24 2.16 16.57
CA GLY A 62 -3.99 1.60 16.05
C GLY A 62 -3.65 2.16 14.66
N PHE A 63 -3.31 1.28 13.72
CA PHE A 63 -2.96 1.66 12.35
C PHE A 63 -4.07 2.43 11.61
N PHE A 64 -5.34 2.16 11.97
CA PHE A 64 -6.49 2.80 11.35
C PHE A 64 -6.86 4.14 12.00
N LYS A 65 -6.08 4.65 12.97
CA LYS A 65 -6.41 5.89 13.67
C LYS A 65 -6.34 7.13 12.77
N LEU A 66 -5.37 7.17 11.85
CA LEU A 66 -5.08 8.36 11.01
C LEU A 66 -5.57 8.22 9.57
N THR A 67 -5.88 7.00 9.14
CA THR A 67 -6.33 6.74 7.78
C THR A 67 -7.19 5.48 7.76
N ARG A 68 -8.19 5.47 6.89
CA ARG A 68 -9.01 4.28 6.63
C ARG A 68 -8.23 3.21 5.89
N ASN A 69 -7.13 3.55 5.22
CA ASN A 69 -6.41 2.70 4.27
C ASN A 69 -4.89 2.56 4.57
N PRO A 70 -4.48 2.24 5.82
CA PRO A 70 -3.05 2.13 6.16
C PRO A 70 -2.32 1.03 5.37
N ASN A 71 -3.01 -0.05 5.03
CA ASN A 71 -2.46 -1.14 4.22
C ASN A 71 -2.09 -0.67 2.80
N TYR A 72 -2.94 0.16 2.18
CA TYR A 72 -2.67 0.72 0.85
C TYR A 72 -1.46 1.65 0.88
N LEU A 73 -1.29 2.46 1.93
CA LEU A 73 -0.07 3.25 2.11
C LEU A 73 1.16 2.34 2.20
N GLY A 74 1.06 1.24 2.94
CA GLY A 74 2.12 0.24 3.03
C GLY A 74 2.48 -0.36 1.66
N GLU A 75 1.48 -0.79 0.89
CA GLU A 75 1.67 -1.30 -0.47
C GLU A 75 2.30 -0.25 -1.40
N VAL A 76 1.87 1.01 -1.33
CA VAL A 76 2.49 2.12 -2.11
C VAL A 76 3.98 2.25 -1.78
N LEU A 77 4.36 2.22 -0.50
CA LEU A 77 5.76 2.32 -0.09
C LEU A 77 6.60 1.12 -0.56
N ILE A 78 6.07 -0.10 -0.48
CA ILE A 78 6.75 -1.30 -0.97
C ILE A 78 6.99 -1.19 -2.47
N TYR A 79 5.97 -0.88 -3.27
CA TYR A 79 6.15 -0.85 -4.72
C TYR A 79 6.98 0.33 -5.20
N ASN A 80 6.89 1.49 -4.53
CA ASN A 80 7.80 2.60 -4.77
C ASN A 80 9.25 2.22 -4.45
N SER A 81 9.52 1.41 -3.42
CA SER A 81 10.89 0.93 -3.15
C SER A 81 11.48 0.16 -4.33
N PHE A 82 10.67 -0.64 -5.02
CA PHE A 82 11.09 -1.37 -6.21
C PHE A 82 11.32 -0.42 -7.40
N ALA A 83 10.47 0.59 -7.58
CA ALA A 83 10.68 1.60 -8.62
C ALA A 83 11.92 2.46 -8.39
N ILE A 84 12.21 2.80 -7.13
CA ILE A 84 13.42 3.50 -6.72
C ILE A 84 14.65 2.65 -7.04
N ILE A 85 14.66 1.35 -6.66
CA ILE A 85 15.86 0.53 -6.85
C ILE A 85 16.16 0.23 -8.31
N VAL A 86 15.15 -0.10 -9.12
CA VAL A 86 15.35 -0.39 -10.55
C VAL A 86 15.64 0.88 -11.35
N ASN A 87 15.17 2.04 -10.87
CA ASN A 87 15.34 3.37 -11.46
C ASN A 87 14.93 3.43 -12.95
N ARG A 88 13.73 2.92 -13.23
CA ARG A 88 13.15 2.82 -14.58
C ARG A 88 11.79 3.52 -14.62
N TRP A 89 11.62 4.43 -15.57
CA TRP A 89 10.39 5.23 -15.70
C TRP A 89 9.16 4.37 -16.06
N GLU A 90 9.37 3.26 -16.79
CA GLU A 90 8.30 2.37 -17.24
C GLU A 90 7.52 1.80 -16.06
N PHE A 91 8.22 1.46 -14.96
CA PHE A 91 7.56 0.90 -13.79
C PHE A 91 6.79 1.96 -13.00
N TRP A 92 7.25 3.22 -12.97
CA TRP A 92 6.46 4.32 -12.41
C TRP A 92 5.13 4.51 -13.16
N GLY A 93 5.10 4.33 -14.49
CA GLY A 93 3.87 4.34 -15.28
C GLY A 93 2.90 3.22 -14.89
N VAL A 94 3.41 2.01 -14.67
CA VAL A 94 2.62 0.88 -14.14
C VAL A 94 2.05 1.20 -12.76
N LEU A 95 2.85 1.76 -11.85
CA LEU A 95 2.41 2.13 -10.50
C LEU A 95 1.33 3.20 -10.54
N ALA A 96 1.51 4.26 -11.34
CA ALA A 96 0.51 5.30 -11.51
C ALA A 96 -0.83 4.71 -12.00
N PHE A 97 -0.79 3.82 -13.00
CA PHE A 97 -1.99 3.13 -13.49
C PHE A 97 -2.66 2.30 -12.38
N VAL A 98 -1.90 1.49 -11.66
CA VAL A 98 -2.40 0.65 -10.55
C VAL A 98 -3.00 1.50 -9.43
N TYR A 99 -2.35 2.58 -9.03
CA TYR A 99 -2.80 3.44 -7.95
C TYR A 99 -4.10 4.17 -8.33
N LEU A 100 -4.13 4.80 -9.50
CA LEU A 100 -5.28 5.58 -9.96
C LEU A 100 -6.49 4.73 -10.32
N THR A 101 -6.28 3.50 -10.79
CA THR A 101 -7.40 2.61 -11.15
C THR A 101 -7.76 1.71 -9.98
N LEU A 102 -6.87 0.80 -9.58
CA LEU A 102 -7.22 -0.25 -8.62
C LEU A 102 -7.33 0.26 -7.20
N PHE A 103 -6.32 1.01 -6.73
CA PHE A 103 -6.29 1.42 -5.33
C PHE A 103 -7.41 2.41 -5.07
N VAL A 104 -7.54 3.45 -5.88
CA VAL A 104 -8.63 4.43 -5.74
C VAL A 104 -9.99 3.76 -5.83
N ILE A 105 -10.26 2.91 -6.83
CA ILE A 105 -11.58 2.24 -6.94
C ILE A 105 -11.84 1.37 -5.71
N ARG A 106 -10.88 0.55 -5.28
CA ARG A 106 -11.08 -0.32 -4.11
C ARG A 106 -11.25 0.47 -2.80
N MET A 107 -10.52 1.57 -2.65
CA MET A 107 -10.68 2.46 -1.49
C MET A 107 -12.06 3.08 -1.46
N LEU A 108 -12.58 3.56 -2.61
CA LEU A 108 -13.93 4.12 -2.73
C LEU A 108 -15.01 3.06 -2.48
N THR A 109 -14.92 1.88 -3.11
CA THR A 109 -15.87 0.79 -2.87
C THR A 109 -15.88 0.36 -1.41
N LYS A 110 -14.71 0.30 -0.78
CA LYS A 110 -14.62 0.01 0.65
C LYS A 110 -15.27 1.12 1.49
N ASP A 111 -15.00 2.39 1.20
CA ASP A 111 -15.58 3.53 1.93
C ASP A 111 -17.11 3.53 1.83
N LEU A 112 -17.66 3.25 0.64
CA LEU A 112 -19.11 3.06 0.44
C LEU A 112 -19.68 1.94 1.32
N SER A 113 -18.96 0.82 1.47
CA SER A 113 -19.37 -0.26 2.38
C SER A 113 -19.28 0.16 3.86
N LEU A 114 -18.30 0.99 4.24
CA LEU A 114 -18.18 1.48 5.62
C LEU A 114 -19.32 2.44 6.01
N ARG A 115 -19.79 3.27 5.06
CA ARG A 115 -20.93 4.19 5.24
C ARG A 115 -22.23 3.52 5.64
N GLN A 116 -22.38 2.24 5.30
CA GLN A 116 -23.57 1.45 5.59
C GLN A 116 -23.55 0.80 6.99
N LYS A 117 -22.47 0.97 7.75
CA LYS A 117 -22.30 0.35 9.07
C LYS A 117 -22.80 1.26 10.19
N ASP A 118 -23.27 0.63 11.26
CA ASP A 118 -23.65 1.31 12.49
C ASP A 118 -22.46 2.11 13.06
N GLY A 119 -22.73 3.33 13.51
CA GLY A 119 -21.71 4.24 14.03
C GLY A 119 -20.92 5.02 12.97
N TRP A 120 -21.27 4.94 11.69
CA TRP A 120 -20.58 5.68 10.62
C TRP A 120 -20.47 7.19 10.88
N LYS A 121 -21.55 7.85 11.31
CA LYS A 121 -21.56 9.30 11.52
C LYS A 121 -20.48 9.77 12.51
N GLU A 122 -20.33 9.02 13.60
CA GLU A 122 -19.29 9.28 14.58
C GLU A 122 -17.90 8.92 14.02
N TYR A 123 -17.78 7.77 13.35
CA TYR A 123 -16.53 7.32 12.74
C TYR A 123 -15.96 8.32 11.72
N ASP A 124 -16.80 8.90 10.88
CA ASP A 124 -16.44 9.88 9.85
C ASP A 124 -16.00 11.22 10.44
N SER A 125 -16.53 11.62 11.61
CA SER A 125 -16.12 12.88 12.27
C SER A 125 -14.70 12.88 12.81
N TYR A 126 -14.09 11.70 12.99
CA TYR A 126 -12.73 11.56 13.52
C TYR A 126 -11.68 11.27 12.45
N MET A 127 -12.05 11.17 11.16
CA MET A 127 -11.16 10.77 10.06
C MET A 127 -11.36 11.62 8.81
#